data_AF-A0A2U1SVU5-F1
#
_entry.id   AF-A0A2U1SVU5-F1
#
_cell.length_a   1.000
_cell.length_b   1.000
_cell.length_c   1.000
_cell.angle_alpha   90.00
_cell.angle_beta   90.00
_cell.angle_gamma   90.00
#
_symmetry.space_group_name_H-M   'P 1'
#
loop_
_entity.id
_entity.type
_entity.pdbx_description
1 polymer ?
#
loop_
_entity_poly.entity_id
_entity_poly.type
_entity_poly.pdbx_seq_one_letter_code
_entity_poly.pdbx_strand_id
1 'polypeptide(L)'
;MSQIVEVAAAEHRHFGALVTIRMGEQPVRRLTPNEAGILSRALKAVADGASLEKQIFMSPIASDHEFEALAHPEGVAVKAPGCPDVFLDWIETRALAEALAKLAG
;
A
#
# COMPACT_ATOMS: atom_id res chain seq x y z
N MET A 1 16.59 0.78 -8.42
CA MET A 1 15.70 0.67 -9.60
C MET A 1 14.29 0.96 -9.09
N SER A 2 13.66 2.00 -9.60
CA SER A 2 12.28 2.36 -9.23
C SER A 2 11.34 1.22 -9.65
N GLN A 3 10.56 0.72 -8.70
CA GLN A 3 9.62 -0.38 -8.94
C GLN A 3 8.28 0.22 -9.35
N ILE A 4 7.67 -0.31 -10.41
CA ILE A 4 6.38 0.21 -10.89
C ILE A 4 5.31 -0.14 -9.85
N VAL A 5 4.74 0.90 -9.26
CA VAL A 5 3.57 0.81 -8.37
C VAL A 5 2.36 1.32 -9.13
N GLU A 6 1.38 0.44 -9.33
CA GLU A 6 0.10 0.78 -9.94
C GLU A 6 -0.99 0.76 -8.87
N VAL A 7 -1.76 1.85 -8.82
CA VAL A 7 -2.96 1.95 -7.99
C VAL A 7 -4.14 2.28 -8.90
N ALA A 8 -5.16 1.44 -8.88
CA ALA A 8 -6.30 1.57 -9.78
C ALA A 8 -7.62 1.28 -9.04
N ALA A 9 -8.70 1.90 -9.51
CA ALA A 9 -10.06 1.54 -9.09
C ALA A 9 -10.51 0.27 -9.82
N ALA A 10 -11.24 -0.59 -9.12
CA ALA A 10 -11.85 -1.79 -9.68
C ALA A 10 -13.26 -2.00 -9.11
N GLU A 11 -14.20 -2.47 -9.92
CA GLU A 11 -15.52 -2.86 -9.46
C GLU A 11 -15.55 -4.34 -9.08
N HIS A 12 -16.14 -4.65 -7.92
CA HIS A 12 -16.32 -6.02 -7.43
C HIS A 12 -17.78 -6.29 -7.09
N ARG A 13 -18.30 -7.44 -7.54
CA ARG A 13 -19.73 -7.79 -7.46
C ARG A 13 -20.31 -7.71 -6.05
N HIS A 14 -19.54 -8.08 -5.03
CA HIS A 14 -20.01 -8.12 -3.63
C HIS A 14 -19.50 -6.98 -2.75
N PHE A 15 -18.39 -6.35 -3.13
CA PHE A 15 -17.73 -5.31 -2.32
C PHE A 15 -17.89 -3.91 -2.91
N GLY A 16 -18.49 -3.77 -4.10
CA GLY A 16 -18.60 -2.50 -4.80
C GLY A 16 -17.24 -2.02 -5.30
N ALA A 17 -16.97 -0.73 -5.15
CA ALA A 17 -15.71 -0.13 -5.54
C ALA A 17 -14.56 -0.61 -4.65
N LEU A 18 -13.46 -1.02 -5.27
CA LEU A 18 -12.21 -1.41 -4.64
C LEU A 18 -11.05 -0.59 -5.21
N VAL A 19 -9.98 -0.52 -4.43
CA VAL A 19 -8.69 0.02 -4.83
C VAL A 19 -7.70 -1.13 -4.92
N THR A 20 -7.10 -1.34 -6.08
CA THR A 20 -6.10 -2.39 -6.29
C THR A 20 -4.70 -1.82 -6.28
N ILE A 21 -3.78 -2.49 -5.60
CA ILE A 21 -2.35 -2.18 -5.59
C ILE A 21 -1.60 -3.31 -6.32
N ARG A 22 -0.78 -2.95 -7.31
CA ARG A 22 0.18 -3.86 -7.97
C ARG A 22 1.59 -3.30 -7.82
N MET A 23 2.54 -4.15 -7.47
CA MET A 23 3.92 -3.75 -7.17
C MET A 23 4.90 -4.86 -7.59
N GLY A 24 5.66 -4.61 -8.66
CA GLY A 24 6.61 -5.60 -9.19
C GLY A 24 5.94 -6.98 -9.40
N GLU A 25 6.56 -8.03 -8.86
CA GLU A 25 6.08 -9.42 -8.92
C GLU A 25 5.24 -9.84 -7.70
N GLN A 26 4.89 -8.90 -6.80
CA GLN A 26 4.07 -9.21 -5.64
C GLN A 26 2.60 -9.45 -6.02
N PRO A 27 1.86 -10.25 -5.21
CA PRO A 27 0.44 -10.44 -5.41
C PRO A 27 -0.33 -9.13 -5.34
N VAL A 28 -1.41 -9.07 -6.12
CA VAL A 28 -2.32 -7.92 -6.13
C VAL A 28 -3.04 -7.84 -4.80
N ARG A 29 -3.04 -6.65 -4.20
CA ARG A 29 -3.80 -6.38 -2.97
C ARG A 29 -5.04 -5.57 -3.32
N ARG A 30 -6.17 -5.94 -2.73
CA ARG A 30 -7.46 -5.26 -2.97
C ARG A 30 -7.97 -4.65 -1.68
N LEU A 31 -8.24 -3.36 -1.71
CA LEU A 31 -8.68 -2.59 -0.56
C LEU A 31 -10.08 -2.06 -0.83
N THR A 32 -10.92 -2.02 0.19
CA THR A 32 -12.08 -1.13 0.20
C THR A 32 -11.61 0.34 0.20
N PRO A 33 -12.45 1.32 -0.16
CA PRO A 33 -12.06 2.74 -0.13
C PRO A 33 -11.62 3.18 1.27
N ASN A 34 -12.28 2.69 2.32
CA ASN A 34 -11.91 2.97 3.70
C ASN A 34 -10.52 2.39 4.06
N GLU A 35 -10.23 1.14 3.67
CA GLU A 35 -8.91 0.53 3.87
C GLU A 35 -7.82 1.28 3.11
N ALA A 36 -8.09 1.72 1.86
CA ALA A 36 -7.18 2.55 1.10
C ALA A 36 -6.87 3.88 1.83
N GLY A 37 -7.89 4.52 2.40
CA GLY A 37 -7.73 5.73 3.20
C GLY A 37 -6.92 5.50 4.49
N ILE A 38 -7.13 4.38 5.17
CA ILE A 38 -6.34 4.00 6.36
C ILE A 38 -4.87 3.77 5.97
N LEU A 39 -4.62 2.99 4.94
CA LEU A 39 -3.27 2.68 4.47
C LEU A 39 -2.54 3.94 4.01
N SER A 40 -3.22 4.84 3.29
CA SER A 40 -2.70 6.14 2.89
C SER A 40 -2.20 6.95 4.08
N ARG A 41 -3.00 7.07 5.14
CA ARG A 41 -2.61 7.82 6.35
C ARG A 41 -1.43 7.17 7.07
N ALA A 42 -1.39 5.85 7.15
CA ALA A 42 -0.27 5.13 7.76
C ALA A 42 1.04 5.38 6.98
N LEU A 43 1.01 5.27 5.65
CA LEU A 43 2.16 5.53 4.79
C LEU A 43 2.65 6.98 4.91
N LYS A 44 1.75 7.96 4.93
CA LYS A 44 2.11 9.38 5.16
C LYS A 44 2.75 9.60 6.54
N ALA A 45 2.14 9.06 7.59
CA ALA A 45 2.64 9.22 8.96
C ALA A 45 4.05 8.64 9.12
N VAL A 46 4.33 7.49 8.50
CA VAL A 46 5.66 6.89 8.48
C VAL A 46 6.64 7.72 7.64
N ALA A 47 6.25 8.12 6.43
CA ALA A 47 7.12 8.90 5.54
C ALA A 47 7.49 10.29 6.11
N ASP A 48 6.58 10.90 6.86
CA ASP A 48 6.78 12.22 7.49
C ASP A 48 7.44 12.13 8.86
N GLY A 49 7.78 10.92 9.34
CA GLY A 49 8.39 10.70 10.65
C GLY A 49 7.48 11.05 11.83
N ALA A 50 6.17 11.14 11.61
CA ALA A 50 5.17 11.46 12.63
C ALA A 50 4.80 10.24 13.50
N SER A 51 5.26 9.04 13.12
CA SER A 51 5.05 7.79 13.84
C SER A 51 6.37 7.19 14.31
N LEU A 52 6.40 6.70 15.56
CA LEU A 52 7.51 5.88 16.06
C LEU A 52 7.43 4.42 15.55
N GLU A 53 6.24 4.00 15.11
CA GLU A 53 6.04 2.68 14.51
C GLU A 53 6.71 2.60 13.15
N LYS A 54 7.50 1.54 12.97
CA LYS A 54 8.25 1.27 11.73
C LYS A 54 7.62 0.17 10.89
N GLN A 55 6.56 -0.46 11.36
CA GLN A 55 5.85 -1.50 10.61
C GLN A 55 4.44 -1.04 10.31
N ILE A 56 4.04 -1.20 9.05
CA ILE A 56 2.66 -1.06 8.60
C ILE A 56 2.19 -2.46 8.28
N PHE A 57 1.12 -2.90 8.93
CA PHE A 57 0.47 -4.17 8.65
C PHE A 57 -1.04 -3.95 8.46
N MET A 58 -1.60 -4.58 7.44
CA MET A 58 -3.03 -4.60 7.19
C MET A 58 -3.41 -5.92 6.53
N SER A 59 -4.47 -6.55 7.02
CA SER A 59 -5.12 -7.69 6.37
C SER A 59 -6.45 -7.20 5.77
N PRO A 60 -6.49 -6.85 4.47
CA PRO A 60 -7.67 -6.25 3.87
C PRO A 60 -8.77 -7.28 3.63
N ILE A 61 -10.02 -6.92 3.89
CA ILE A 61 -11.16 -7.85 3.80
C ILE A 61 -11.44 -8.34 2.36
N ALA A 62 -11.10 -7.52 1.37
CA ALA A 62 -11.33 -7.82 -0.05
C ALA A 62 -10.11 -8.48 -0.73
N SER A 63 -9.05 -8.77 0.03
CA SER A 63 -7.77 -9.27 -0.47
C SER A 63 -7.48 -10.68 0.06
N ASP A 64 -6.93 -11.53 -0.80
CA ASP A 64 -6.37 -12.83 -0.38
C ASP A 64 -4.97 -12.68 0.24
N HIS A 65 -4.42 -11.46 0.22
CA HIS A 65 -3.07 -11.15 0.66
C HIS A 65 -3.04 -9.90 1.55
N GLU A 66 -2.22 -9.97 2.59
CA GLU A 66 -1.93 -8.84 3.47
C GLU A 66 -1.03 -7.79 2.81
N PHE A 67 -1.10 -6.57 3.34
CA PHE A 67 -0.13 -5.52 3.11
C PHE A 67 0.79 -5.44 4.33
N GLU A 68 2.06 -5.76 4.14
CA GLU A 68 3.10 -5.56 5.14
C GLU A 68 4.17 -4.64 4.56
N ALA A 69 4.59 -3.62 5.31
CA ALA A 69 5.72 -2.79 4.97
C ALA A 69 6.56 -2.44 6.21
N LEU A 70 7.88 -2.38 6.02
CA LEU A 70 8.84 -1.98 7.04
C LEU A 70 9.57 -0.70 6.63
N ALA A 71 9.59 0.28 7.52
CA ALA A 71 10.29 1.53 7.35
C ALA A 71 11.80 1.37 7.56
N HIS A 72 12.56 1.90 6.63
CA HIS A 72 14.01 2.01 6.62
C HIS A 72 14.40 3.49 6.54
N PRO A 73 15.67 3.87 6.78
CA PRO A 73 16.08 5.27 6.71
C PRO A 73 15.76 5.96 5.38
N GLU A 74 15.74 5.21 4.27
CA GLU A 74 15.60 5.73 2.91
C GLU A 74 14.22 5.49 2.28
N GLY A 75 13.30 4.78 2.96
CA GLY A 75 12.02 4.39 2.37
C GLY A 75 11.29 3.29 3.14
N VAL A 76 10.39 2.58 2.45
CA VAL A 76 9.71 1.39 2.99
C VAL A 76 9.95 0.17 2.12
N ALA A 77 10.19 -0.98 2.74
CA ALA A 77 10.21 -2.27 2.08
C ALA A 77 8.86 -2.95 2.25
N VAL A 78 8.12 -3.12 1.16
CA VAL A 78 6.84 -3.84 1.11
C VAL A 78 7.13 -5.33 0.93
N LYS A 79 6.51 -6.16 1.78
CA LYS A 79 6.73 -7.61 1.84
C LYS A 79 5.50 -8.38 1.41
N ALA A 80 5.73 -9.53 0.79
CA ALA A 80 4.71 -10.53 0.53
C ALA A 80 5.32 -11.94 0.69
N PRO A 81 4.63 -12.89 1.34
CA PRO A 81 5.13 -14.24 1.50
C PRO A 81 5.52 -14.88 0.17
N GLY A 82 6.77 -15.36 0.06
CA GLY A 82 7.27 -16.05 -1.13
C GLY A 82 7.61 -15.16 -2.32
N CYS A 83 7.56 -13.83 -2.18
CA CYS A 83 7.91 -12.88 -3.24
C CYS A 83 9.11 -12.02 -2.84
N PRO A 84 9.85 -11.44 -3.81
CA PRO A 84 10.86 -10.43 -3.53
C PRO A 84 10.26 -9.20 -2.83
N ASP A 85 11.02 -8.64 -1.89
CA ASP A 85 10.69 -7.37 -1.26
C ASP A 85 10.70 -6.25 -2.31
N VAL A 86 9.69 -5.38 -2.26
CA VAL A 86 9.61 -4.18 -3.10
C VAL A 86 10.00 -2.99 -2.25
N PHE A 87 11.15 -2.39 -2.54
CA PHE A 87 11.57 -1.16 -1.90
C PHE A 87 10.96 0.05 -2.61
N LEU A 88 10.33 0.92 -1.83
CA LEU A 88 9.83 2.22 -2.25
C LEU A 88 10.61 3.28 -1.49
N ASP A 89 11.27 4.19 -2.20
CA ASP A 89 11.87 5.35 -1.55
C ASP A 89 10.79 6.27 -0.96
N TRP A 90 11.19 7.31 -0.23
CA TRP A 90 10.24 8.22 0.39
C TRP A 90 9.40 9.05 -0.61
N ILE A 91 9.84 9.21 -1.85
CA ILE A 91 9.06 9.87 -2.91
C ILE A 91 7.98 8.91 -3.40
N GLU A 92 8.35 7.68 -3.72
CA GLU A 92 7.45 6.60 -4.16
C GLU A 92 6.42 6.26 -3.08
N THR A 93 6.84 6.23 -1.81
CA THR A 93 5.96 6.00 -0.65
C THR A 93 4.87 7.06 -0.54
N ARG A 94 5.24 8.34 -0.71
CA ARG A 94 4.27 9.45 -0.68
C ARG A 94 3.36 9.42 -1.90
N ALA A 95 3.89 9.11 -3.08
CA ALA A 95 3.11 8.97 -4.30
C ALA A 95 2.04 7.86 -4.18
N LEU A 96 2.42 6.70 -3.63
CA LEU A 96 1.49 5.62 -3.29
C LEU A 96 0.41 6.10 -2.32
N ALA A 97 0.81 6.75 -1.22
CA ALA A 97 -0.13 7.24 -0.23
C ALA A 97 -1.13 8.25 -0.82
N GLU A 98 -0.69 9.14 -1.70
CA GLU A 98 -1.56 10.07 -2.42
C GLU A 98 -2.51 9.38 -3.40
N ALA A 99 -2.02 8.39 -4.16
CA ALA A 99 -2.85 7.63 -5.08
C ALA A 99 -3.97 6.87 -4.34
N LEU A 100 -3.64 6.28 -3.18
CA LEU A 100 -4.61 5.63 -2.30
C LEU A 100 -5.64 6.63 -1.74
N ALA A 101 -5.20 7.80 -1.29
CA ALA A 101 -6.11 8.84 -0.79
C ALA A 101 -7.11 9.29 -1.85
N LYS A 102 -6.67 9.48 -3.10
CA LYS A 102 -7.54 9.91 -4.20
C LYS A 102 -8.65 8.90 -4.53
N LEU A 103 -8.38 7.62 -4.32
CA LEU A 103 -9.33 6.53 -4.62
C LEU A 103 -10.13 6.08 -3.39
N ALA A 104 -9.82 6.60 -2.21
CA ALA A 104 -10.55 6.31 -0.97
C ALA A 104 -11.92 7.03 -0.87
N GLY A 105 -12.16 8.04 -1.73
CA GLY A 105 -13.28 8.98 -1.62
C GLY A 105 -12.94 10.18 -0.74
#